data_AF-A0A7V2KQG7-F1
#
_entry.id   AF-A0A7V2KQG7-F1
#
_cell.length_a   1.000
_cell.length_b   1.000
_cell.length_c   1.000
_cell.angle_alpha   90.00
_cell.angle_beta   90.00
_cell.angle_gamma   90.00
#
_symmetry.space_group_name_H-M   'P 1'
#
loop_
_entity.id
_entity.type
_entity.pdbx_description
1 polymer ?
#
loop_
_entity_poly.entity_id
_entity_poly.type
_entity_poly.pdbx_seq_one_letter_code
_entity_poly.pdbx_strand_id
1 'polypeptide(L)'
;MTKHVWKSIKFDHFEEERLPSGTTLIHCFFKDNFGNTYRWTPRWKEIEEILFKSSAVEGKNEPEGIWDEELKRLADRILYKQHDIEVFEKSDSIMSEKELRALLYRLDAGGRYHDSESLKLAEFLHFFNYESNQYISSKLRDLADKMCNALGELGKFMWASDAFFDIGKGGMNKLYPAFEIIERRGLSEEKYRKQFKEYQDELQKLVETASQAYRDYRVHVRETLFR
;
A
#
# COMPACT_ATOMS: atom_id res chain seq x y z
N MET A 1 62.17 -0.45 1.30
CA MET A 1 60.75 -0.41 0.87
C MET A 1 60.00 -1.49 1.64
N THR A 2 59.30 -1.09 2.70
CA THR A 2 58.41 -1.97 3.46
C THR A 2 57.16 -2.22 2.62
N LYS A 3 57.01 -3.43 2.06
CA LYS A 3 55.74 -3.86 1.47
C LYS A 3 54.70 -3.83 2.60
N HIS A 4 53.74 -2.92 2.51
CA HIS A 4 52.55 -2.98 3.35
C HIS A 4 51.82 -4.29 3.02
N VAL A 5 51.98 -5.27 3.90
CA VAL A 5 51.16 -6.47 3.91
C VAL A 5 49.77 -6.00 4.29
N TRP A 6 48.90 -5.87 3.30
CA TRP A 6 47.48 -5.62 3.53
C TRP A 6 46.97 -6.74 4.44
N LYS A 7 46.53 -6.37 5.66
CA LYS A 7 45.91 -7.33 6.58
C LYS A 7 44.64 -7.82 5.92
N SER A 8 44.59 -9.08 5.48
CA SER A 8 43.33 -9.67 5.04
C SER A 8 42.47 -9.92 6.28
N ILE A 9 41.38 -9.17 6.39
CA ILE A 9 40.32 -9.39 7.36
C ILE A 9 39.26 -10.24 6.66
N LYS A 10 38.85 -11.35 7.27
CA LYS A 10 37.85 -12.27 6.73
C LYS A 10 36.62 -12.28 7.62
N PHE A 11 35.45 -12.41 7.02
CA PHE A 11 34.22 -12.65 7.76
C PHE A 11 34.30 -14.01 8.47
N ASP A 12 33.84 -14.06 9.72
CA ASP A 12 33.85 -15.26 10.56
C ASP A 12 32.43 -15.77 10.81
N HIS A 13 31.58 -14.97 11.46
CA HIS A 13 30.19 -15.29 11.73
C HIS A 13 29.37 -14.03 12.06
N PHE A 14 28.06 -14.18 12.27
CA PHE A 14 27.24 -13.12 12.85
C PHE A 14 26.41 -13.64 14.03
N GLU A 15 26.05 -12.72 14.94
CA GLU A 15 25.14 -12.97 16.06
C GLU A 15 23.99 -11.95 16.05
N GLU A 16 22.82 -12.36 16.54
CA GLU A 16 21.66 -11.50 16.68
C GLU A 16 21.39 -11.18 18.16
N GLU A 17 21.19 -9.89 18.48
CA GLU A 17 20.81 -9.43 19.81
C GLU A 17 19.44 -8.74 19.73
N ARG A 18 18.45 -9.25 20.48
CA ARG A 18 17.12 -8.64 20.55
C ARG A 18 17.04 -7.66 21.71
N LEU A 19 16.88 -6.38 21.41
CA LEU A 19 16.80 -5.30 22.39
C LEU A 19 15.43 -5.27 23.10
N PRO A 20 15.34 -4.68 24.30
CA PRO A 20 14.07 -4.47 25.01
C PRO A 20 13.01 -3.68 24.22
N SER A 21 13.45 -2.86 23.25
CA SER A 21 12.56 -2.14 22.32
C SER A 21 11.87 -3.05 21.29
N GLY A 22 12.27 -4.32 21.20
CA GLY A 22 11.83 -5.26 20.16
C GLY A 22 12.68 -5.22 18.88
N THR A 23 13.63 -4.30 18.78
CA THR A 23 14.57 -4.17 17.65
C THR A 23 15.66 -5.25 17.71
N THR A 24 16.00 -5.87 16.58
CA THR A 24 17.11 -6.82 16.47
C THR A 24 18.38 -6.12 15.96
N LEU A 25 19.48 -6.27 16.68
CA LEU A 25 20.82 -5.88 16.23
C LEU A 25 21.54 -7.08 15.62
N ILE A 26 22.30 -6.83 14.56
CA ILE A 26 23.20 -7.82 13.96
C ILE A 26 24.63 -7.45 14.31
N HIS A 27 25.38 -8.40 14.84
CA HIS A 27 26.81 -8.28 15.12
C HIS A 27 27.57 -9.12 14.12
N CYS A 28 28.32 -8.47 13.24
CA CYS A 28 29.21 -9.16 12.31
C CYS A 28 30.59 -9.30 12.94
N PHE A 29 31.11 -10.52 12.96
CA PHE A 29 32.43 -10.83 13.46
C PHE A 29 33.38 -11.12 12.31
N PHE A 30 34.58 -10.57 12.43
CA PHE A 30 35.66 -10.75 11.46
C PHE A 30 36.92 -11.21 12.16
N LYS A 31 37.73 -12.01 11.48
CA LYS A 31 39.05 -12.44 11.96
C LYS A 31 40.15 -11.97 11.01
N ASP A 32 41.26 -11.52 11.58
CA ASP A 32 42.49 -11.35 10.81
C ASP A 32 43.31 -12.65 10.79
N ASN A 33 44.42 -12.63 10.04
CA ASN A 33 45.33 -13.78 9.92
C ASN A 33 46.06 -14.13 11.23
N PHE A 34 45.95 -13.31 12.27
CA PHE A 34 46.53 -13.55 13.59
C PHE A 34 45.49 -14.09 14.59
N GLY A 35 44.25 -14.30 14.14
CA GLY A 35 43.15 -14.76 14.98
C GLY A 35 42.52 -13.67 15.85
N ASN A 36 42.84 -12.39 15.62
CA ASN A 36 42.17 -11.29 16.31
C ASN A 36 40.75 -11.16 15.78
N THR A 37 39.77 -11.10 16.69
CA THR A 37 38.36 -10.94 16.37
C THR A 37 37.93 -9.48 16.45
N TYR A 38 37.23 -9.01 15.43
CA TYR A 38 36.64 -7.67 15.34
C TYR A 38 35.13 -7.80 15.28
N ARG A 39 34.43 -7.03 16.12
CA ARG A 39 32.96 -6.93 16.10
C ARG A 39 32.56 -5.63 15.43
N TRP A 40 31.69 -5.71 14.44
CA TRP A 40 31.04 -4.58 13.81
C TRP A 40 29.52 -4.72 13.97
N THR A 41 28.87 -3.68 14.45
CA THR A 41 27.41 -3.63 14.60
C THR A 41 26.88 -2.59 13.62
N PRO A 42 26.67 -2.98 12.35
CA PRO A 42 26.14 -2.06 11.35
C PRO A 42 24.75 -1.57 11.70
N ARG A 43 24.45 -0.34 11.30
CA ARG A 43 23.06 0.07 11.13
C ARG A 43 22.46 -0.68 9.94
N TRP A 44 21.16 -0.98 9.98
CA TRP A 44 20.49 -1.73 8.90
C TRP A 44 20.73 -1.12 7.51
N LYS A 45 20.67 0.21 7.41
CA LYS A 45 20.98 0.97 6.20
C LYS A 45 22.42 0.75 5.68
N GLU A 46 23.38 0.53 6.58
CA GLU A 46 24.77 0.23 6.24
C GLU A 46 24.92 -1.22 5.76
N ILE A 47 24.13 -2.17 6.29
CA ILE A 47 24.06 -3.56 5.78
C ILE A 47 23.53 -3.56 4.35
N GLU A 48 22.42 -2.86 4.10
CA GLU A 48 21.84 -2.68 2.78
C GLU A 48 22.88 -2.10 1.81
N GLU A 49 23.52 -0.98 2.16
CA GLU A 49 24.54 -0.37 1.32
C GLU A 49 25.72 -1.30 1.02
N ILE A 50 26.17 -2.11 1.99
CA ILE A 50 27.26 -3.07 1.77
C ILE A 50 26.80 -4.24 0.89
N LEU A 51 25.62 -4.81 1.14
CA LEU A 51 25.04 -5.85 0.28
C LEU A 51 24.87 -5.35 -1.16
N PHE A 52 24.39 -4.13 -1.35
CA PHE A 52 24.22 -3.52 -2.67
C PHE A 52 25.56 -3.19 -3.33
N LYS A 53 26.54 -2.66 -2.58
CA LYS A 53 27.88 -2.38 -3.11
C LYS A 53 28.64 -3.65 -3.45
N SER A 54 28.53 -4.70 -2.63
CA SER A 54 29.16 -6.00 -2.90
C SER A 54 28.52 -6.68 -4.11
N SER A 55 27.20 -6.67 -4.23
CA SER A 55 26.47 -7.11 -5.43
C SER A 55 26.90 -6.35 -6.70
N ALA A 56 27.00 -5.01 -6.63
CA ALA A 56 27.38 -4.17 -7.76
C ALA A 56 28.86 -4.30 -8.17
N VAL A 57 29.75 -4.62 -7.22
CA VAL A 57 31.18 -4.84 -7.46
C VAL A 57 31.43 -6.23 -8.03
N GLU A 58 30.74 -7.28 -7.58
CA GLU A 58 30.91 -8.63 -8.11
C GLU A 58 30.27 -8.81 -9.48
N GLY A 59 29.09 -8.24 -9.74
CA GLY A 59 28.49 -8.23 -11.09
C GLY A 59 29.37 -7.55 -12.16
N LYS A 60 30.37 -6.77 -11.74
CA LYS A 60 31.38 -6.19 -12.63
C LYS A 60 32.69 -6.98 -12.71
N ASN A 61 32.98 -7.86 -11.75
CA ASN A 61 34.28 -8.52 -11.61
C ASN A 61 34.28 -10.01 -11.96
N GLU A 62 33.16 -10.73 -11.84
CA GLU A 62 33.03 -12.12 -12.31
C GLU A 62 31.59 -12.44 -12.73
N PRO A 63 31.34 -13.03 -13.93
CA PRO A 63 30.00 -13.48 -14.32
C PRO A 63 29.49 -14.69 -13.49
N GLU A 64 30.39 -15.33 -12.72
CA GLU A 64 30.13 -16.54 -11.91
C GLU A 64 30.43 -16.29 -10.41
N GLY A 65 30.32 -15.04 -9.95
CA GLY A 65 30.60 -14.66 -8.56
C GLY A 65 29.75 -15.42 -7.53
N ILE A 66 30.41 -15.71 -6.40
CA ILE A 66 30.14 -16.68 -5.31
C ILE A 66 28.86 -16.38 -4.48
N TRP A 67 27.90 -15.63 -5.01
CA TRP A 67 26.58 -15.53 -4.39
C TRP A 67 25.82 -16.78 -4.77
N ASP A 68 25.73 -17.70 -3.81
CA ASP A 68 24.75 -18.79 -3.83
C ASP A 68 23.42 -18.22 -4.32
N GLU A 69 22.74 -18.90 -5.24
CA GLU A 69 21.45 -18.45 -5.80
C GLU A 69 20.48 -18.02 -4.70
N GLU A 70 20.61 -18.61 -3.52
CA GLU A 70 19.91 -18.28 -2.29
C GLU A 70 20.10 -16.83 -1.82
N LEU A 71 21.32 -16.28 -1.82
CA LEU A 71 21.58 -14.89 -1.42
C LEU A 71 21.02 -13.88 -2.43
N LYS A 72 21.12 -14.20 -3.73
CA LYS A 72 20.50 -13.36 -4.78
C LYS A 72 18.98 -13.34 -4.63
N ARG A 73 18.36 -14.51 -4.42
CA ARG A 73 16.92 -14.63 -4.13
C ARG A 73 16.51 -13.85 -2.89
N LEU A 74 17.34 -13.87 -1.83
CA LEU A 74 17.09 -13.09 -0.62
C LEU A 74 17.15 -11.58 -0.87
N ALA A 75 18.16 -11.11 -1.60
CA ALA A 75 18.29 -9.70 -1.96
C ALA A 75 17.10 -9.21 -2.81
N ASP A 76 16.71 -9.98 -3.83
CA ASP A 76 15.54 -9.68 -4.66
C ASP A 76 14.25 -9.65 -3.82
N ARG A 77 14.08 -10.59 -2.89
CA ARG A 77 12.92 -10.63 -1.99
C ARG A 77 12.84 -9.40 -1.09
N ILE A 78 13.98 -8.91 -0.59
CA ILE A 78 14.04 -7.70 0.24
C ILE A 78 13.66 -6.48 -0.61
N LEU A 79 14.24 -6.33 -1.80
CA LEU A 79 13.94 -5.23 -2.72
C LEU A 79 12.46 -5.21 -3.11
N TYR A 80 11.89 -6.37 -3.44
CA TYR A 80 10.48 -6.46 -3.84
C TYR A 80 9.54 -6.13 -2.68
N LYS A 81 9.86 -6.61 -1.46
CA LYS A 81 9.09 -6.25 -0.26
C LYS A 81 9.17 -4.75 0.02
N GLN A 82 10.34 -4.13 -0.13
CA GLN A 82 10.53 -2.70 0.08
C GLN A 82 9.74 -1.85 -0.93
N HIS A 83 9.79 -2.21 -2.22
CA HIS A 83 8.96 -1.57 -3.25
C HIS A 83 7.47 -1.65 -2.91
N ASP A 84 6.98 -2.85 -2.56
CA ASP A 84 5.57 -3.05 -2.21
C ASP A 84 5.17 -2.24 -0.95
N ILE A 85 6.07 -2.10 0.03
CA ILE A 85 5.86 -1.23 1.20
C ILE A 85 5.72 0.24 0.76
N GLU A 86 6.60 0.74 -0.09
CA GLU A 86 6.54 2.13 -0.58
C GLU A 86 5.28 2.41 -1.38
N VAL A 87 4.83 1.45 -2.21
CA VAL A 87 3.55 1.53 -2.92
C VAL A 87 2.40 1.65 -1.91
N PHE A 88 2.39 0.79 -0.89
CA PHE A 88 1.37 0.81 0.14
C PHE A 88 1.36 2.15 0.91
N GLU A 89 2.51 2.60 1.42
CA GLU A 89 2.62 3.84 2.20
C GLU A 89 2.17 5.07 1.39
N LYS A 90 2.55 5.16 0.12
CA LYS A 90 2.08 6.23 -0.77
C LYS A 90 0.56 6.18 -0.95
N SER A 91 -0.01 5.00 -1.20
CA SER A 91 -1.46 4.85 -1.35
C SER A 91 -2.23 5.25 -0.08
N ASP A 92 -1.74 4.83 1.10
CA ASP A 92 -2.37 5.14 2.40
C ASP A 92 -2.24 6.63 2.76
N SER A 93 -1.21 7.32 2.26
CA SER A 93 -1.06 8.77 2.41
C SER A 93 -2.07 9.59 1.61
N ILE A 94 -2.58 9.04 0.49
CA ILE A 94 -3.62 9.68 -0.34
C ILE A 94 -4.98 9.51 0.34
N MET A 95 -5.31 8.25 0.66
CA MET A 95 -6.54 7.90 1.35
C MET A 95 -6.29 6.78 2.35
N SER A 96 -6.24 7.16 3.62
CA SER A 96 -5.97 6.20 4.69
C SER A 96 -7.12 5.23 4.91
N GLU A 97 -6.82 4.09 5.53
CA GLU A 97 -7.87 3.12 5.94
C GLU A 97 -9.00 3.76 6.76
N LYS A 98 -8.67 4.72 7.64
CA LYS A 98 -9.67 5.41 8.45
C LYS A 98 -10.61 6.26 7.58
N GLU A 99 -10.05 6.98 6.62
CA GLU A 99 -10.81 7.86 5.72
C GLU A 99 -11.71 7.06 4.78
N LEU A 100 -11.18 5.98 4.19
CA LEU A 100 -11.97 5.13 3.30
C LEU A 100 -13.11 4.45 4.06
N ARG A 101 -12.87 3.91 5.26
CA ARG A 101 -13.93 3.36 6.11
C ARG A 101 -14.99 4.39 6.47
N ALA A 102 -14.58 5.62 6.76
CA ALA A 102 -15.52 6.70 7.07
C ALA A 102 -16.38 7.07 5.85
N LEU A 103 -15.81 7.11 4.65
CA LEU A 103 -16.54 7.31 3.40
C LEU A 103 -17.58 6.21 3.20
N LEU A 104 -17.15 4.94 3.22
CA LEU A 104 -18.03 3.78 3.02
C LEU A 104 -19.16 3.75 4.06
N TYR A 105 -18.87 4.05 5.32
CA TYR A 105 -19.89 4.13 6.38
C TYR A 105 -20.93 5.22 6.12
N ARG A 106 -20.53 6.42 5.67
CA ARG A 106 -21.50 7.51 5.38
C ARG A 106 -22.34 7.22 4.14
N LEU A 107 -21.75 6.58 3.14
CA LEU A 107 -22.48 6.12 1.96
C LEU A 107 -23.52 5.08 2.35
N ASP A 108 -23.15 4.09 3.17
CA ASP A 108 -24.06 3.05 3.68
C ASP A 108 -25.18 3.63 4.57
N ALA A 109 -24.81 4.41 5.59
CA ALA A 109 -25.75 4.87 6.61
C ALA A 109 -26.67 6.00 6.14
N GLY A 110 -26.26 6.79 5.15
CA GLY A 110 -26.98 8.01 4.78
C GLY A 110 -26.96 8.39 3.32
N GLY A 111 -26.26 7.64 2.47
CA GLY A 111 -26.04 7.98 1.07
C GLY A 111 -25.38 9.35 0.92
N ARG A 112 -24.37 9.66 1.74
CA ARG A 112 -23.72 10.99 1.73
C ARG A 112 -22.21 10.89 1.65
N TYR A 113 -21.60 11.89 1.04
CA TYR A 113 -20.15 12.07 1.02
C TYR A 113 -19.77 13.54 0.83
N HIS A 114 -18.54 13.90 1.20
CA HIS A 114 -17.97 15.22 0.91
C HIS A 114 -17.20 15.22 -0.42
N ASP A 115 -17.19 16.34 -1.14
CA ASP A 115 -16.38 16.49 -2.37
C ASP A 115 -14.90 16.17 -2.15
N SER A 116 -14.33 16.56 -1.01
CA SER A 116 -12.94 16.25 -0.68
C SER A 116 -12.67 14.74 -0.61
N GLU A 117 -13.68 13.94 -0.25
CA GLU A 117 -13.55 12.49 -0.14
C GLU A 117 -13.64 11.82 -1.51
N SER A 118 -14.48 12.35 -2.40
CA SER A 118 -14.57 11.86 -3.77
C SER A 118 -13.31 12.22 -4.57
N LEU A 119 -12.74 13.40 -4.35
CA LEU A 119 -11.45 13.79 -4.93
C LEU A 119 -10.31 12.87 -4.47
N LYS A 120 -10.21 12.60 -3.16
CA LYS A 120 -9.22 11.65 -2.62
C LYS A 120 -9.40 10.24 -3.18
N LEU A 121 -10.64 9.78 -3.33
CA LEU A 121 -10.92 8.48 -3.95
C LEU A 121 -10.44 8.44 -5.41
N ALA A 122 -10.70 9.50 -6.18
CA ALA A 122 -10.21 9.61 -7.55
C ALA A 122 -8.68 9.60 -7.63
N GLU A 123 -8.00 10.37 -6.77
CA GLU A 123 -6.53 10.38 -6.66
C GLU A 123 -5.98 9.01 -6.27
N PHE A 124 -6.61 8.33 -5.32
CA PHE A 124 -6.23 7.00 -4.87
C PHE A 124 -6.34 5.96 -5.99
N LEU A 125 -7.44 5.98 -6.75
CA LEU A 125 -7.62 5.11 -7.92
C LEU A 125 -6.60 5.42 -9.03
N HIS A 126 -6.37 6.71 -9.27
CA HIS A 126 -5.42 7.17 -10.27
C HIS A 126 -3.98 6.76 -9.94
N PHE A 127 -3.61 6.73 -8.66
CA PHE A 127 -2.30 6.26 -8.20
C PHE A 127 -2.00 4.84 -8.69
N PHE A 128 -2.94 3.91 -8.58
CA PHE A 128 -2.75 2.51 -9.00
C PHE A 128 -2.71 2.32 -10.52
N ASN A 129 -3.20 3.28 -11.32
CA ASN A 129 -3.13 3.19 -12.78
C ASN A 129 -1.70 3.33 -13.35
N TYR A 130 -0.75 3.84 -12.57
CA TYR A 130 0.64 3.95 -13.00
C TYR A 130 1.38 2.63 -12.82
N GLU A 131 2.10 2.19 -13.87
CA GLU A 131 2.87 0.94 -13.86
C GLU A 131 3.88 0.87 -12.69
N SER A 132 4.51 2.00 -12.33
CA SER A 132 5.46 2.07 -11.22
C SER A 132 4.83 1.85 -9.84
N ASN A 133 3.51 1.91 -9.75
CA ASN A 133 2.75 1.79 -8.52
C ASN A 133 2.04 0.43 -8.41
N GLN A 134 2.39 -0.50 -9.29
CA GLN A 134 1.91 -1.87 -9.25
C GLN A 134 2.75 -2.70 -8.26
N TYR A 135 2.07 -3.53 -7.48
CA TYR A 135 2.73 -4.46 -6.58
C TYR A 135 3.54 -5.50 -7.36
N ILE A 136 4.75 -5.81 -6.91
CA ILE A 136 5.55 -6.90 -7.48
C ILE A 136 4.96 -8.25 -7.06
N SER A 137 4.49 -8.36 -5.81
CA SER A 137 3.69 -9.50 -5.37
C SER A 137 2.43 -9.65 -6.21
N SER A 138 2.34 -10.74 -6.99
CA SER A 138 1.19 -11.02 -7.86
C SER A 138 -0.12 -11.08 -7.09
N LYS A 139 -0.12 -11.69 -5.90
CA LYS A 139 -1.31 -11.77 -5.06
C LYS A 139 -1.75 -10.42 -4.52
N LEU A 140 -0.82 -9.54 -4.12
CA LEU A 140 -1.16 -8.18 -3.71
C LEU A 140 -1.69 -7.36 -4.90
N ARG A 141 -1.08 -7.54 -6.08
CA ARG A 141 -1.54 -6.91 -7.31
C ARG A 141 -2.99 -7.29 -7.64
N ASP A 142 -3.29 -8.58 -7.67
CA ASP A 142 -4.64 -9.09 -7.95
C ASP A 142 -5.68 -8.54 -6.95
N LEU A 143 -5.32 -8.43 -5.67
CA LEU A 143 -6.20 -7.88 -4.63
C LEU A 143 -6.37 -6.37 -4.76
N ALA A 144 -5.29 -5.64 -5.07
CA ALA A 144 -5.34 -4.21 -5.33
C ALA A 144 -6.19 -3.89 -6.57
N ASP A 145 -6.07 -4.68 -7.64
CA ASP A 145 -6.89 -4.52 -8.85
C ASP A 145 -8.37 -4.77 -8.56
N LYS A 146 -8.70 -5.83 -7.82
CA LYS A 146 -10.09 -6.11 -7.39
C LYS A 146 -10.66 -4.97 -6.55
N MET A 147 -9.87 -4.45 -5.62
CA MET A 147 -10.23 -3.30 -4.79
C MET A 147 -10.45 -2.05 -5.65
N CYS A 148 -9.51 -1.71 -6.54
CA CYS A 148 -9.61 -0.54 -7.41
C CYS A 148 -10.82 -0.63 -8.34
N ASN A 149 -11.12 -1.81 -8.88
CA ASN A 149 -12.31 -2.03 -9.69
C ASN A 149 -13.60 -1.80 -8.88
N ALA A 150 -13.71 -2.39 -7.68
CA ALA A 150 -14.89 -2.21 -6.83
C ALA A 150 -15.10 -0.75 -6.40
N LEU A 151 -14.01 -0.07 -6.02
CA LEU A 151 -14.02 1.36 -5.68
C LEU A 151 -14.30 2.25 -6.89
N GLY A 152 -13.82 1.86 -8.08
CA GLY A 152 -14.08 2.55 -9.33
C GLY A 152 -15.55 2.50 -9.73
N GLU A 153 -16.22 1.35 -9.59
CA GLU A 153 -17.66 1.23 -9.81
C GLU A 153 -18.46 2.07 -8.81
N LEU A 154 -18.07 2.05 -7.53
CA LEU A 154 -18.67 2.93 -6.52
C LEU A 154 -18.48 4.41 -6.87
N GLY A 155 -17.27 4.81 -7.31
CA GLY A 155 -16.96 6.17 -7.74
C GLY A 155 -17.83 6.60 -8.94
N LYS A 156 -17.93 5.76 -9.97
CA LYS A 156 -18.82 6.02 -11.13
C LYS A 156 -20.25 6.28 -10.70
N PHE A 157 -20.76 5.50 -9.75
CA PHE A 157 -22.09 5.70 -9.18
C PHE A 157 -22.21 7.03 -8.41
N MET A 158 -21.22 7.35 -7.58
CA MET A 158 -21.18 8.61 -6.81
C MET A 158 -21.16 9.85 -7.71
N TRP A 159 -20.47 9.78 -8.86
CA TRP A 159 -20.33 10.87 -9.82
C TRP A 159 -21.42 10.88 -10.90
N ALA A 160 -22.32 9.90 -10.92
CA ALA A 160 -23.47 9.92 -11.82
C ALA A 160 -24.38 11.09 -11.47
N SER A 161 -24.59 12.00 -12.44
CA SER A 161 -25.34 13.26 -12.27
C SER A 161 -26.78 13.08 -11.78
N ASP A 162 -27.32 11.87 -11.95
CA ASP A 162 -28.73 11.58 -11.74
C ASP A 162 -29.01 10.96 -10.35
N ALA A 163 -27.97 10.40 -9.69
CA ALA A 163 -28.10 9.73 -8.42
C ALA A 163 -27.88 10.67 -7.22
N PHE A 164 -26.91 11.60 -7.33
CA PHE A 164 -26.50 12.48 -6.22
C PHE A 164 -26.78 13.95 -6.50
N PHE A 165 -27.10 14.67 -5.42
CA PHE A 165 -27.35 16.11 -5.44
C PHE A 165 -26.51 16.80 -4.38
N ASP A 166 -25.91 17.94 -4.73
CA ASP A 166 -25.23 18.82 -3.78
C ASP A 166 -26.29 19.56 -2.93
N ILE A 167 -26.12 19.49 -1.60
CA ILE A 167 -27.00 20.15 -0.64
C ILE A 167 -26.30 21.35 0.01
N GLY A 168 -25.83 22.31 -0.80
CA GLY A 168 -25.54 23.68 -0.37
C GLY A 168 -24.54 23.80 0.79
N LYS A 169 -24.64 24.89 1.58
CA LYS A 169 -23.61 25.39 2.53
C LYS A 169 -23.15 24.31 3.54
N GLY A 170 -22.15 23.53 3.14
CA GLY A 170 -21.67 22.35 3.85
C GLY A 170 -20.93 21.36 2.92
N GLY A 171 -21.16 21.44 1.60
CA GLY A 171 -20.37 20.71 0.59
C GLY A 171 -20.51 19.19 0.69
N MET A 172 -21.70 18.72 1.04
CA MET A 172 -22.02 17.29 1.06
C MET A 172 -22.96 16.96 -0.10
N ASN A 173 -22.56 15.96 -0.87
CA ASN A 173 -23.42 15.30 -1.82
C ASN A 173 -24.28 14.29 -1.08
N LYS A 174 -25.55 14.19 -1.49
CA LYS A 174 -26.50 13.22 -0.95
C LYS A 174 -27.25 12.52 -2.07
N LEU A 175 -27.46 11.22 -1.88
CA LEU A 175 -28.36 10.42 -2.67
C LEU A 175 -29.78 10.97 -2.51
N TYR A 176 -30.25 11.67 -3.55
CA TYR A 176 -31.52 12.40 -3.65
C TYR A 176 -31.83 13.44 -2.53
N PRO A 177 -32.44 14.58 -2.91
CA PRO A 177 -32.79 15.61 -1.95
C PRO A 177 -34.05 15.22 -1.15
N ALA A 178 -34.38 15.95 -0.08
CA ALA A 178 -35.62 15.74 0.66
C ALA A 178 -36.85 15.94 -0.27
N PHE A 179 -37.94 15.20 -0.02
CA PHE A 179 -39.18 15.20 -0.83
C PHE A 179 -39.69 16.60 -1.22
N GLU A 180 -39.56 17.56 -0.32
CA GLU A 180 -39.91 18.99 -0.48
C GLU A 180 -39.18 19.68 -1.66
N ILE A 181 -37.98 19.19 -2.03
CA ILE A 181 -37.18 19.70 -3.16
C ILE A 181 -37.65 19.06 -4.49
N ILE A 182 -38.25 17.87 -4.44
CA ILE A 182 -38.76 17.14 -5.60
C ILE A 182 -40.11 17.69 -6.06
N GLU A 183 -41.01 18.07 -5.14
CA GLU A 183 -42.26 18.76 -5.50
C GLU A 183 -41.99 20.04 -6.32
N ARG A 184 -40.93 20.79 -5.96
CA ARG A 184 -40.49 21.98 -6.72
C ARG A 184 -40.02 21.66 -8.13
N ARG A 185 -39.67 20.41 -8.44
CA ARG A 185 -39.19 19.94 -9.75
C ARG A 185 -40.25 19.20 -10.57
N GLY A 186 -41.48 19.06 -10.07
CA GLY A 186 -42.61 18.50 -10.83
C GLY A 186 -42.55 16.98 -11.09
N LEU A 187 -41.79 16.22 -10.30
CA LEU A 187 -41.77 14.76 -10.37
C LEU A 187 -42.93 14.16 -9.56
N SER A 188 -43.53 13.06 -10.03
CA SER A 188 -44.53 12.34 -9.25
C SER A 188 -43.86 11.61 -8.08
N GLU A 189 -44.48 11.67 -6.90
CA GLU A 189 -43.98 11.05 -5.67
C GLU A 189 -43.69 9.55 -5.83
N GLU A 190 -44.56 8.84 -6.53
CA GLU A 190 -44.42 7.39 -6.76
C GLU A 190 -43.18 7.05 -7.58
N LYS A 191 -42.96 7.75 -8.70
CA LYS A 191 -41.76 7.55 -9.54
C LYS A 191 -40.49 7.89 -8.78
N TYR A 192 -40.54 8.97 -7.99
CA TYR A 192 -39.44 9.38 -7.15
C TYR A 192 -39.07 8.32 -6.12
N ARG A 193 -40.05 7.82 -5.33
CA ARG A 193 -39.80 6.80 -4.30
C ARG A 193 -39.23 5.52 -4.88
N LYS A 194 -39.72 5.10 -6.05
CA LYS A 194 -39.23 3.92 -6.75
C LYS A 194 -37.76 4.08 -7.17
N GLN A 195 -37.44 5.17 -7.88
CA GLN A 195 -36.08 5.44 -8.34
C GLN A 195 -35.10 5.61 -7.17
N PHE A 196 -35.51 6.31 -6.10
CA PHE A 196 -34.71 6.44 -4.89
C PHE A 196 -34.39 5.08 -4.26
N LYS A 197 -35.39 4.19 -4.18
CA LYS A 197 -35.19 2.85 -3.63
C LYS A 197 -34.24 2.01 -4.48
N GLU A 198 -34.39 2.06 -5.81
CA GLU A 198 -33.49 1.37 -6.75
C GLU A 198 -32.04 1.82 -6.56
N TYR A 199 -31.79 3.13 -6.48
CA TYR A 199 -30.45 3.65 -6.25
C TYR A 199 -29.91 3.41 -4.85
N GLN A 200 -30.77 3.36 -3.83
CA GLN A 200 -30.35 3.00 -2.48
C GLN A 200 -29.87 1.54 -2.45
N ASP A 201 -30.59 0.63 -3.10
CA ASP A 201 -30.24 -0.79 -3.17
C ASP A 201 -28.95 -1.01 -3.99
N GLU A 202 -28.79 -0.26 -5.09
CA GLU A 202 -27.55 -0.27 -5.89
C GLU A 202 -26.35 0.27 -5.09
N LEU A 203 -26.52 1.41 -4.41
CA LEU A 203 -25.48 2.00 -3.57
C LEU A 203 -25.04 1.02 -2.47
N GLN A 204 -25.99 0.40 -1.77
CA GLN A 204 -25.68 -0.56 -0.71
C GLN A 204 -24.82 -1.71 -1.25
N LYS A 205 -25.21 -2.30 -2.39
CA LYS A 205 -24.46 -3.38 -3.02
C LYS A 205 -23.03 -2.95 -3.40
N LEU A 206 -22.87 -1.75 -3.95
CA LEU A 206 -21.56 -1.21 -4.32
C LEU A 206 -20.68 -0.97 -3.09
N VAL A 207 -21.24 -0.39 -2.03
CA VAL A 207 -20.54 -0.14 -0.76
C VAL A 207 -20.12 -1.45 -0.09
N GLU A 208 -20.99 -2.46 -0.05
CA GLU A 208 -20.67 -3.79 0.49
C GLU A 208 -19.53 -4.45 -0.31
N THR A 209 -19.60 -4.39 -1.63
CA THR A 209 -18.57 -4.95 -2.52
C THR A 209 -17.22 -4.25 -2.33
N ALA A 210 -17.21 -2.92 -2.31
CA ALA A 210 -16.01 -2.12 -2.07
C ALA A 210 -15.40 -2.38 -0.67
N SER A 211 -16.26 -2.45 0.35
CA SER A 211 -15.84 -2.73 1.73
C SER A 211 -15.17 -4.08 1.86
N GLN A 212 -15.74 -5.12 1.23
CA GLN A 212 -15.18 -6.46 1.26
C GLN A 212 -13.86 -6.55 0.49
N ALA A 213 -13.80 -5.99 -0.73
CA ALA A 213 -12.58 -5.99 -1.54
C ALA A 213 -11.43 -5.25 -0.83
N TYR A 214 -11.72 -4.10 -0.21
CA TYR A 214 -10.74 -3.35 0.57
C TYR A 214 -10.24 -4.14 1.79
N ARG A 215 -11.15 -4.82 2.50
CA ARG A 215 -10.80 -5.65 3.65
C ARG A 215 -9.83 -6.77 3.26
N ASP A 216 -10.12 -7.48 2.17
CA ASP A 216 -9.30 -8.61 1.72
C ASP A 216 -7.89 -8.14 1.31
N TYR A 217 -7.82 -7.03 0.59
CA TYR A 217 -6.56 -6.34 0.29
C TYR A 217 -5.77 -5.99 1.56
N ARG A 218 -6.42 -5.34 2.55
CA ARG A 218 -5.76 -4.89 3.78
C ARG A 218 -5.25 -6.02 4.66
N VAL A 219 -6.02 -7.11 4.77
CA VAL A 219 -5.57 -8.31 5.49
C VAL A 219 -4.29 -8.82 4.85
N HIS A 220 -4.23 -8.92 3.53
CA HIS A 220 -3.07 -9.45 2.86
C HIS A 220 -1.85 -8.53 2.92
N VAL A 221 -2.03 -7.22 2.78
CA VAL A 221 -0.97 -6.22 3.01
C VAL A 221 -0.33 -6.42 4.39
N ARG A 222 -1.14 -6.57 5.45
CA ARG A 222 -0.64 -6.78 6.81
C ARG A 222 0.14 -8.09 6.94
N GLU A 223 -0.35 -9.15 6.32
CA GLU A 223 0.28 -10.48 6.38
C GLU A 223 1.58 -10.59 5.58
N THR A 224 1.70 -9.86 4.47
CA THR A 224 2.84 -10.00 3.54
C THR A 224 3.91 -8.94 3.78
N LEU A 225 3.51 -7.70 4.08
CA LEU A 225 4.45 -6.57 4.18
C LEU A 225 4.89 -6.31 5.63
N PHE A 226 4.04 -6.58 6.62
CA PHE A 226 4.25 -6.16 8.01
C PHE A 226 4.28 -7.30 9.05
N ARG A 227 4.25 -8.55 8.59
CA ARG A 227 4.73 -9.71 9.37
C ARG A 227 6.17 -10.03 9.01
#